data_AF-A0A2R6M1U1-F1
#
_entry.id   AF-A0A2R6M1U1-F1
#
_cell.length_a   1.000
_cell.length_b   1.000
_cell.length_c   1.000
_cell.angle_alpha   90.00
_cell.angle_beta   90.00
_cell.angle_gamma   90.00
#
_symmetry.space_group_name_H-M   'P 1'
#
loop_
_entity.id
_entity.type
_entity.pdbx_description
1 polymer ?
#
loop_
_entity_poly.entity_id
_entity_poly.type
_entity_poly.pdbx_seq_one_letter_code
_entity_poly.pdbx_strand_id
1 'polypeptide(L)' 'MADDSAADGSDDAVRVWLVERTYSDDEQNLIILVYATTDGERYLRKERALTSSGDDRPTTAAIDASPGNLGT' A
#
# COMPACT_ATOMS: atom_id res chain seq x y z
N MET A 1 -0.49 7.54 -28.69
CA MET A 1 -1.77 7.06 -28.14
C MET A 1 -1.52 6.82 -26.66
N ALA A 2 -2.28 7.50 -25.81
CA ALA A 2 -1.98 7.79 -24.41
C ALA A 2 -1.93 6.56 -23.49
N ASP A 3 -1.08 6.62 -22.47
CA ASP A 3 -1.47 6.37 -21.08
C ASP A 3 -0.57 7.20 -20.15
N ASP A 4 -0.93 8.47 -20.04
CA ASP A 4 -0.59 9.31 -18.89
C ASP A 4 -1.54 8.90 -17.77
N SER A 5 -1.07 8.27 -16.68
CA SER A 5 -1.74 8.23 -15.37
C SER A 5 -0.97 7.42 -14.32
N ALA A 6 0.10 8.01 -13.77
CA ALA A 6 0.56 7.66 -12.41
C ALA A 6 1.29 8.83 -11.70
N ALA A 7 1.15 10.06 -12.21
CA ALA A 7 1.73 11.25 -11.60
C ALA A 7 0.63 12.19 -11.07
N ASP A 8 -0.38 11.64 -10.40
CA ASP A 8 -1.40 12.43 -9.71
C ASP A 8 -1.14 12.39 -8.20
N GLY A 9 -0.43 13.42 -7.69
CA GLY A 9 -0.21 13.63 -6.25
C GLY A 9 1.14 14.18 -5.80
N SER A 10 2.02 14.62 -6.72
CA SER A 10 3.46 14.73 -6.47
C SER A 10 3.96 15.88 -5.55
N ASP A 11 3.11 16.73 -4.97
CA ASP A 11 3.57 17.84 -4.11
C ASP A 11 3.44 17.58 -2.60
N ASP A 12 2.60 16.63 -2.17
CA ASP A 12 2.38 16.31 -0.75
C ASP A 12 2.37 14.80 -0.46
N ALA A 13 2.66 13.96 -1.47
CA ALA A 13 2.70 12.52 -1.28
C ALA A 13 3.85 12.12 -0.32
N VAL A 14 3.49 11.41 0.74
CA VAL A 14 4.44 10.91 1.74
C VAL A 14 4.85 9.50 1.34
N ARG A 15 6.17 9.30 1.21
CA ARG A 15 6.73 7.97 0.94
C ARG A 15 6.69 7.10 2.18
N VAL A 16 6.04 5.94 2.05
CA VAL A 16 5.95 4.93 3.10
C VAL A 16 6.56 3.61 2.62
N TRP A 17 7.12 2.86 3.57
CA TRP A 17 7.89 1.64 3.35
C TRP A 17 7.16 0.46 3.94
N LEU A 18 7.17 -0.67 3.26
CA LEU A 18 6.59 -1.90 3.76
C LEU A 18 7.38 -2.35 5.00
N VAL A 19 6.76 -2.27 6.18
CA VAL A 19 7.39 -2.66 7.45
C VAL A 19 6.90 -4.02 7.94
N GLU A 20 5.65 -4.39 7.63
CA GLU A 20 5.08 -5.67 8.03
C GLU A 20 4.23 -6.28 6.91
N ARG A 21 4.32 -7.60 6.77
CA ARG A 21 3.41 -8.41 5.97
C ARG A 21 2.90 -9.57 6.81
N THR A 22 1.59 -9.67 6.94
CA THR A 22 0.92 -10.73 7.69
C THR A 22 0.02 -11.50 6.73
N TYR A 23 0.24 -12.80 6.64
CA TYR A 23 -0.58 -13.71 5.85
C TYR A 23 -1.57 -14.39 6.78
N SER A 24 -2.85 -14.22 6.50
CA SER A 24 -3.93 -14.98 7.11
C SER A 24 -4.17 -16.22 6.26
N ASP A 25 -4.03 -17.38 6.89
CA ASP A 25 -4.21 -18.72 6.27
C ASP A 25 -5.67 -19.20 6.31
N ASP A 26 -6.60 -18.35 6.76
CA ASP A 26 -8.04 -18.62 6.73
C ASP A 26 -8.55 -18.78 5.29
N GLU A 27 -9.75 -19.34 5.13
CA GLU A 27 -10.38 -19.67 3.83
C GLU A 27 -10.45 -18.50 2.83
N GLN A 28 -10.28 -17.26 3.30
CA GLN A 28 -10.27 -16.04 2.51
C GLN A 28 -8.89 -15.65 1.93
N ASN A 29 -7.81 -16.35 2.31
CA ASN A 29 -6.41 -16.05 1.97
C ASN A 29 -6.10 -14.54 2.03
N LEU A 30 -6.27 -13.91 3.19
CA LEU A 30 -6.04 -12.47 3.34
C LEU A 30 -4.55 -12.17 3.55
N ILE A 31 -4.06 -11.08 2.96
CA ILE A 31 -2.77 -10.48 3.27
C ILE A 31 -2.98 -9.07 3.81
N ILE A 32 -2.34 -8.79 4.94
CA ILE A 32 -2.28 -7.47 5.55
C ILE A 32 -0.88 -6.92 5.31
N LEU A 33 -0.81 -5.79 4.61
CA LEU A 33 0.42 -5.05 4.34
C LEU A 33 0.40 -3.77 5.14
N VAL A 34 1.40 -3.56 5.99
CA VAL A 34 1.57 -2.33 6.76
C VAL A 34 2.74 -1.57 6.17
N TYR A 35 2.46 -0.36 5.70
CA TYR A 35 3.46 0.59 5.29
C TYR A 35 3.59 1.67 6.34
N ALA A 36 4.80 2.12 6.63
CA ALA A 36 5.04 3.19 7.59
C ALA A 36 6.03 4.21 7.02
N THR A 37 5.95 5.44 7.52
CA THR A 37 7.03 6.41 7.35
C THR A 37 8.27 5.93 8.09
N THR A 38 9.45 6.42 7.70
CA THR A 38 10.72 6.03 8.35
C THR A 38 10.80 6.50 9.81
N ASP A 39 10.06 7.55 10.16
CA ASP A 39 9.87 8.05 11.52
C ASP A 39 8.87 7.22 12.35
N GLY A 40 8.01 6.42 11.70
CA GLY A 40 6.99 5.60 12.35
C GLY A 40 5.79 6.39 12.91
N GLU A 41 5.72 7.71 12.70
CA GLU A 41 4.61 8.56 13.15
C GLU A 41 3.36 8.37 12.28
N ARG A 42 3.53 7.81 11.07
CA ARG A 42 2.42 7.60 10.14
C ARG A 42 2.48 6.22 9.52
N TYR A 43 1.31 5.61 9.35
CA TYR A 43 1.19 4.29 8.74
C TYR A 43 -0.01 4.17 7.80
N LEU A 44 0.10 3.24 6.86
CA LEU A 44 -0.95 2.83 5.93
C LEU A 44 -1.14 1.32 6.03
N ARG A 45 -2.35 0.88 6.35
CA ARG A 45 -2.74 -0.52 6.32
C ARG A 45 -3.48 -0.82 5.02
N LYS A 46 -3.05 -1.87 4.32
CA LYS A 46 -3.73 -2.42 3.14
C LYS A 46 -4.07 -3.88 3.38
N GLU A 47 -5.34 -4.22 3.21
CA GLU A 47 -5.84 -5.58 3.34
C GLU A 47 -6.28 -6.07 1.96
N ARG A 48 -5.81 -7.25 1.54
CA ARG A 48 -6.11 -7.81 0.21
C ARG A 48 -6.40 -9.30 0.32
N ALA A 49 -7.35 -9.81 -0.44
CA ALA A 49 -7.57 -11.25 -0.60
C ALA A 49 -6.69 -11.77 -1.75
N LEU A 50 -5.85 -12.77 -1.51
CA LEU A 50 -5.01 -13.44 -2.50
C LEU A 50 -5.81 -14.23 -3.53
N THR A 51 -7.07 -14.56 -3.24
CA THR A 51 -7.99 -15.25 -4.16
C THR A 51 -8.51 -14.37 -5.29
N SER A 52 -8.34 -13.04 -5.20
CA SER A 52 -8.73 -12.10 -6.25
C SER A 52 -7.68 -12.07 -7.35
N SER A 53 -7.73 -13.06 -8.23
CA SER A 53 -6.81 -13.34 -9.36
C SER A 53 -6.77 -12.30 -10.49
N GLY A 54 -7.27 -11.08 -10.28
CA GLY A 54 -7.38 -10.03 -11.31
C GLY A 54 -6.81 -8.67 -10.94
N ASP A 55 -6.17 -8.53 -9.78
CA ASP A 55 -5.63 -7.24 -9.33
C ASP A 55 -4.10 -7.29 -9.36
N ASP A 56 -3.53 -7.04 -10.54
CA ASP A 56 -2.08 -6.88 -10.84
C ASP A 56 -1.48 -5.64 -10.15
N ARG A 57 -1.81 -5.39 -8.87
CA ARG A 57 -1.14 -4.35 -8.08
C ARG A 57 0.11 -4.97 -7.49
N PRO A 58 1.31 -4.64 -8.00
CA PRO A 58 2.55 -5.14 -7.45
C PRO A 58 2.68 -4.69 -5.99
N THR A 59 3.08 -5.61 -5.11
CA THR A 59 3.51 -5.25 -3.76
C THR A 59 4.95 -4.73 -3.86
N THR A 60 5.08 -3.40 -3.93
CA THR A 60 6.38 -2.72 -3.97
C THR A 60 6.92 -2.50 -2.55
N ALA A 61 8.25 -2.36 -2.43
CA ALA A 61 8.89 -2.09 -1.13
C ALA A 61 8.53 -0.72 -0.54
N ALA A 62 8.19 0.24 -1.42
CA ALA A 62 7.75 1.58 -1.05
C ALA A 62 6.60 2.01 -1.96
N ILE A 63 5.73 2.86 -1.42
CA ILE A 63 4.66 3.53 -2.16
C ILE A 63 4.59 4.99 -1.75
N ASP A 64 4.14 5.84 -2.67
CA ASP A 64 3.81 7.22 -2.38
C ASP A 64 2.32 7.28 -2.01
N ALA A 65 2.02 7.70 -0.79
CA ALA A 65 0.66 7.75 -0.25
C ALA A 65 0.29 9.19 0.09
N SER A 66 -0.94 9.59 -0.22
CA SER A 66 -1.45 10.89 0.23
C SER A 66 -1.52 10.91 1.75
N PRO A 67 -1.11 11.99 2.44
CA PRO A 67 -1.08 12.04 3.89
C PRO A 67 -2.46 11.93 4.52
N GLY A 68 -3.54 12.26 3.79
CA GLY A 68 -4.92 12.00 4.23
C GLY A 68 -5.31 10.52 4.29
N ASN A 69 -4.53 9.62 3.69
CA ASN A 69 -4.70 8.16 3.82
C ASN A 69 -3.83 7.56 4.93
N LEU A 70 -2.94 8.33 5.55
CA LEU A 70 -2.07 7.85 6.61
C LEU A 70 -2.74 8.02 7.96
N GLY A 71 -2.77 6.94 8.75
CA GLY A 71 -3.09 6.99 10.17
C GLY A 71 -1.91 7.56 10.96
N THR A 72 -2.21 8.22 12.08
CA THR A 72 -1.25 8.63 13.14
C THR A 72 -1.24 7.65 14.29
#